data_AF-B5VWC1-F1
#
_entry.id   AF-B5VWC1-F1
#
_cell.length_a   1.000
_cell.length_b   1.000
_cell.length_c   1.000
_cell.angle_alpha   90.00
_cell.angle_beta   90.00
_cell.angle_gamma   90.00
#
_symmetry.space_group_name_H-M   'P 1'
#
loop_
_entity.id
_entity.type
_entity.pdbx_description
1 polymer ?
#
loop_
_entity_poly.entity_id
_entity_poly.type
_entity_poly.pdbx_seq_one_letter_code
_entity_poly.pdbx_strand_id
1 'polypeptide(L)' 'MGNDNVEITMGNDNQVNDNQVYVKADTRNHKGFFVQQGAYKLKNIEESGWALICLDSVCYYVDPDNLQSSQSGESAES' A
#
# COMPACT_ATOMS: atom_id res chain seq x y z
N MET A 1 -27.53 -18.89 40.95
CA MET A 1 -27.75 -18.09 39.73
C MET A 1 -26.46 -17.35 39.49
N GLY A 2 -25.51 -18.06 38.86
CA GLY A 2 -24.23 -17.49 38.45
C GLY A 2 -24.42 -16.96 37.04
N ASN A 3 -23.95 -15.74 36.79
CA ASN A 3 -23.98 -15.15 35.47
C ASN A 3 -22.52 -15.13 35.01
N ASP A 4 -22.15 -16.18 34.28
CA ASP A 4 -20.91 -16.25 33.53
C ASP A 4 -21.16 -15.59 32.17
N ASN A 5 -20.90 -14.28 32.08
CA ASN A 5 -20.87 -13.58 30.80
C ASN A 5 -19.42 -13.48 30.34
N VAL A 6 -18.95 -14.57 29.72
CA VAL A 6 -17.81 -14.53 28.81
C VAL A 6 -18.26 -13.78 27.55
N GLU A 7 -17.76 -12.57 27.35
CA GLU A 7 -17.72 -11.94 26.03
C GLU A 7 -16.31 -12.08 25.47
N ILE A 8 -16.24 -12.81 24.35
CA ILE A 8 -15.03 -13.16 23.61
C ILE A 8 -14.61 -11.98 22.73
N THR A 9 -13.32 -11.64 22.83
CA THR A 9 -12.39 -11.04 21.85
C THR A 9 -12.97 -10.39 20.60
N MET A 10 -12.65 -9.12 20.36
CA MET A 10 -12.09 -8.67 19.06
C MET A 10 -11.03 -7.59 19.32
N GLY A 11 -9.83 -7.80 18.77
CA GLY A 11 -8.68 -6.93 18.95
C GLY A 11 -8.95 -5.50 18.49
N ASN A 12 -8.22 -4.56 19.08
CA ASN A 12 -8.11 -3.20 18.57
C ASN A 12 -7.45 -3.24 17.19
N ASP A 13 -8.22 -3.47 16.13
CA ASP A 13 -7.80 -3.16 14.77
C ASP A 13 -7.86 -1.64 14.61
N ASN A 14 -6.85 -0.97 15.18
CA ASN A 14 -6.41 0.32 14.68
C ASN A 14 -5.34 0.09 13.62
N GLN A 15 -5.59 -0.79 12.64
CA GLN A 15 -4.85 -0.74 11.39
C GLN A 15 -5.46 0.36 10.53
N VAL A 16 -5.09 1.61 10.84
CA VAL A 16 -5.03 2.64 9.82
C VAL A 16 -3.89 2.19 8.90
N ASN A 17 -4.16 1.22 8.02
CA ASN A 17 -3.25 0.80 6.98
C ASN A 17 -3.12 1.98 6.03
N ASP A 18 -2.19 2.87 6.37
CA ASP A 18 -1.66 3.91 5.52
C ASP A 18 -0.87 3.18 4.42
N ASN A 19 -1.60 2.51 3.51
CA ASN A 19 -1.09 1.90 2.28
C ASN A 19 -0.63 2.99 1.29
N GLN A 20 -0.16 4.11 1.83
CA GLN A 20 0.32 5.23 1.07
C GLN A 20 1.74 4.91 0.60
N VAL A 21 1.89 4.88 -0.71
CA VAL A 21 3.13 4.65 -1.42
C VAL A 21 3.47 5.86 -2.26
N TYR A 22 4.75 6.15 -2.37
CA TYR A 22 5.27 7.18 -3.25
C TYR A 22 5.84 6.52 -4.49
N VAL A 23 5.65 7.15 -5.65
CA VAL A 23 6.26 6.68 -6.90
C VAL A 23 7.60 7.39 -7.11
N LYS A 24 8.64 6.63 -7.50
CA LYS A 24 9.93 7.19 -7.92
C LYS A 24 9.76 7.99 -9.22
N ALA A 25 10.69 8.90 -9.50
CA ALA A 25 10.67 9.75 -10.70
C ALA A 25 10.59 8.97 -12.02
N ASP A 26 11.27 7.83 -12.07
CA ASP A 26 11.37 6.98 -13.25
C ASP A 26 10.25 5.95 -13.35
N THR A 27 9.25 6.00 -12.45
CA THR A 27 8.12 5.07 -12.46
C THR A 27 7.29 5.25 -13.73
N ARG A 28 7.14 4.16 -14.48
CA ARG A 28 6.28 4.09 -15.66
C ARG A 28 5.11 3.16 -15.42
N ASN A 29 3.98 3.51 -16.02
CA ASN A 29 2.84 2.62 -16.04
C ASN A 29 3.03 1.51 -17.09
N HIS A 30 2.13 0.53 -17.09
CA HIS A 30 2.12 -0.58 -18.05
C HIS A 30 2.09 -0.14 -19.53
N LYS A 31 1.69 1.10 -19.83
CA LYS A 31 1.66 1.67 -21.18
C LYS A 31 2.99 2.37 -21.56
N GLY A 32 3.97 2.41 -20.66
CA GLY A 32 5.26 3.06 -20.86
C GLY A 32 5.29 4.57 -20.61
N PHE A 33 4.21 5.15 -20.06
CA PHE A 33 4.16 6.57 -19.71
C PHE A 33 4.60 6.80 -18.27
N PHE A 34 5.29 7.91 -18.02
CA PHE A 34 5.68 8.33 -16.68
C PHE A 34 4.45 8.63 -15.82
N VAL A 35 4.46 8.12 -14.58
CA VAL A 35 3.44 8.41 -13.57
C VAL A 35 3.89 9.65 -12.80
N GLN A 36 2.93 10.54 -12.51
CA GLN A 36 3.21 11.75 -11.75
C GLN A 36 3.73 11.41 -10.35
N GLN A 37 4.82 12.04 -9.92
CA GLN A 37 5.31 11.90 -8.54
C GLN A 37 4.28 12.41 -7.53
N GLY A 38 4.06 11.63 -6.47
CA GLY A 38 3.10 11.97 -5.43
C GLY A 38 2.83 10.80 -4.49
N ALA A 39 1.93 11.05 -3.55
CA ALA A 39 1.42 10.04 -2.63
C ALA A 39 0.21 9.33 -3.26
N TYR A 40 0.31 8.02 -3.43
CA TYR A 40 -0.75 7.17 -3.95
C TYR A 40 -1.17 6.16 -2.91
N LYS A 41 -2.40 5.64 -3.03
CA LYS A 41 -2.85 4.49 -2.25
C LYS A 41 -2.58 3.21 -3.02
N LEU A 42 -1.77 2.32 -2.46
CA LEU A 42 -1.59 0.97 -2.97
C LEU A 42 -2.85 0.16 -2.67
N LYS A 43 -3.56 -0.22 -3.73
CA LYS A 43 -4.81 -1.00 -3.64
C LYS A 43 -4.53 -2.49 -3.63
N ASN A 44 -3.66 -2.97 -4.52
CA ASN A 44 -3.33 -4.38 -4.64
C ASN A 44 -2.02 -4.58 -5.40
N ILE A 45 -1.39 -5.74 -5.23
CA ILE A 45 -0.34 -6.24 -6.10
C ILE A 45 -0.89 -7.49 -6.77
N GLU A 46 -0.96 -7.48 -8.09
CA GLU A 46 -1.44 -8.61 -8.88
C GLU A 46 -0.39 -9.70 -8.98
N GLU A 47 -0.83 -10.95 -9.12
CA GLU A 47 0.02 -12.13 -9.34
C GLU A 47 0.89 -12.03 -10.61
N SER A 48 0.51 -11.13 -11.54
CA SER A 48 1.28 -10.79 -12.73
C SER A 48 2.54 -9.95 -12.45
N GLY A 49 2.74 -9.51 -11.19
CA GLY A 49 3.86 -8.67 -10.78
C GLY A 49 3.62 -7.17 -10.90
N TRP A 50 2.36 -6.73 -11.09
CA TRP A 50 2.00 -5.32 -11.19
C TRP A 50 1.34 -4.79 -9.92
N ALA A 51 1.70 -3.59 -9.49
CA ALA A 51 1.05 -2.89 -8.39
C ALA A 51 -0.01 -1.91 -8.91
N LEU A 52 -1.22 -2.03 -8.39
CA LEU A 52 -2.31 -1.08 -8.63
C LEU A 52 -2.29 0.01 -7.57
N ILE A 53 -1.90 1.22 -8.00
CA ILE A 53 -1.89 2.41 -7.17
C ILE A 53 -2.98 3.39 -7.61
N CYS A 54 -3.57 4.14 -6.69
CA CYS A 54 -4.59 5.14 -7.02
C CYS A 54 -4.31 6.49 -6.37
N LEU A 55 -4.50 7.56 -7.13
CA LEU A 55 -4.54 8.94 -6.67
C LEU A 55 -5.93 9.50 -6.95
N ASP A 56 -6.62 9.93 -5.90
CA ASP A 56 -8.01 10.34 -5.96
C ASP A 56 -8.91 9.28 -6.63
N SER A 57 -9.29 9.51 -7.89
CA SER A 57 -10.14 8.62 -8.69
C SER A 57 -9.41 7.97 -9.88
N VAL A 58 -8.10 8.21 -10.03
CA VAL A 58 -7.29 7.67 -11.13
C VAL A 58 -6.35 6.61 -10.60
N CYS A 59 -6.34 5.44 -11.25
CA CYS A 59 -5.47 4.33 -10.88
C CYS A 59 -4.49 3.98 -11.99
N TYR A 60 -3.28 3.59 -11.59
CA TYR A 60 -2.20 3.22 -12.48
C TYR A 60 -1.65 1.86 -12.06
N TYR A 61 -1.37 1.02 -13.06
CA TYR A 61 -0.57 -0.17 -12.89
C TYR A 61 0.89 0.20 -13.07
N VAL A 62 1.68 0.03 -12.03
CA VAL A 62 3.11 0.34 -11.99
C VAL A 62 3.89 -0.85 -11.47
N ASP A 63 5.20 -0.82 -11.71
CA ASP A 63 6.10 -1.82 -11.16
C ASP A 63 6.27 -1.62 -9.63
N PRO A 64 6.07 -2.67 -8.80
CA PRO A 64 6.12 -2.57 -7.35
C PRO A 64 7.50 -2.19 -6.79
N ASP A 65 8.59 -2.50 -7.49
CA ASP A 65 9.96 -2.13 -7.08
C ASP A 65 10.20 -0.61 -7.23
N ASN A 66 9.41 0.03 -8.07
CA ASN A 66 9.43 1.49 -8.27
C ASN A 66 8.59 2.26 -7.25
N LEU A 67 7.95 1.56 -6.29
CA LEU A 67 7.22 2.16 -5.19
C LEU A 67 8.11 2.31 -3.94
N GLN A 68 7.87 3.38 -3.19
CA GLN A 68 8.47 3.64 -1.90
C GLN A 68 7.38 3.71 -0.83
N SER A 69 7.38 2.74 0.08
CA SER A 69 6.49 2.76 1.24
C SER A 69 6.88 3.88 2.21
N SER A 70 5.90 4.58 2.78
CA SER A 70 6.14 5.54 3.86
C SER A 70 6.67 4.90 5.15
N GLN A 71 6.55 3.57 5.28
CA GLN A 71 7.20 2.77 6.32
C GLN A 71 8.54 2.22 5.82
N SER A 72 9.55 3.07 5.79
CA SER A 72 10.93 2.59 5.84
C SER A 72 11.81 3.66 6.46
N GLY A 73 11.76 3.73 7.79
CA GLY A 73 12.99 3.92 8.54
C GLY A 73 13.76 2.59 8.48
N GLU A 74 15.00 2.66 8.01
CA GLU A 74 16.02 1.60 8.01
C GLU A 74 15.66 0.20 7.50
N SER A 75 16.12 -0.10 6.28
CA SER A 75 16.81 -1.36 6.00
C SER A 75 17.96 -1.06 5.03
N ALA A 76 18.97 -0.36 5.56
CA ALA A 76 20.32 -0.43 5.02
C ALA A 76 20.98 -1.68 5.61
N GLU A 77 21.00 -2.78 4.86
CA GLU A 77 21.85 -3.96 5.09
C GLU A 77 22.28 -4.44 3.68
N SER A 78 23.53 -4.68 3.33
CA SER A 78 24.82 -4.74 4.05
C SER A 78 25.95 -4.22 3.15
#